data_AF-A0A0Q5R3G9-F1
#
_entry.id   AF-A0A0Q5R3G9-F1
#
_cell.length_a   1.000
_cell.length_b   1.000
_cell.length_c   1.000
_cell.angle_alpha   90.00
_cell.angle_beta   90.00
_cell.angle_gamma   90.00
#
_symmetry.space_group_name_H-M   'P 1'
#
loop_
_entity.id
_entity.type
_entity.pdbx_description
1 polymer ?
#
loop_
_entity_poly.entity_id
_entity_poly.type
_entity_poly.pdbx_seq_one_letter_code
_entity_poly.pdbx_strand_id
1 'polypeptide(L)'
;MGLATALMIGLRFEVGGDWIPYLENYNLVQILAFREAISQFDVGYSAVVLIAARLDAGMWLVNTICGLIMTLGIIRFCARQPNPALTFLVAIPYLVIVVGMGYTRQGVAIGIILAGFADVEEKSIVRLVIYIFAAALFHKTALLMLPIAMAPILRRNLVQSVLGGLIFVTLFYVLLSDSADQLITGYVDSDYESSGAVVRVAMNFVPAVLALLLRKRLGFNTYQQDMWSVIALVALATLPLVIFANFTTAIDRLALFLIPLQLAVLPRIPYVFGNKSGTSTQLTLAVCGYSAAVQMVWLVFATHAQYWVPYRIYFLGE
;
A
#
# COMPACT_ATOMS: atom_id res chain seq x y z
N MET A 1 -3.46 -17.85 -8.66
CA MET A 1 -2.68 -16.84 -7.93
C MET A 1 -3.58 -15.90 -7.14
N GLY A 2 -4.39 -15.07 -7.79
CA GLY A 2 -5.30 -14.13 -7.14
C GLY A 2 -6.21 -14.69 -6.03
N LEU A 3 -7.08 -15.64 -6.37
CA LEU A 3 -8.00 -16.24 -5.39
C LEU A 3 -7.25 -16.90 -4.22
N ALA A 4 -6.21 -17.67 -4.51
CA ALA A 4 -5.38 -18.31 -3.49
C ALA A 4 -4.79 -17.27 -2.51
N THR A 5 -4.25 -16.15 -3.01
CA THR A 5 -3.72 -15.08 -2.17
C THR A 5 -4.81 -14.39 -1.34
N ALA A 6 -5.98 -14.12 -1.92
CA ALA A 6 -7.09 -13.57 -1.16
C ALA A 6 -7.54 -14.50 -0.03
N LEU A 7 -7.58 -15.82 -0.27
CA LEU A 7 -7.89 -16.82 0.74
C LEU A 7 -6.78 -16.94 1.81
N MET A 8 -5.50 -16.87 1.43
CA MET A 8 -4.41 -16.82 2.41
C MET A 8 -4.44 -15.54 3.26
N ILE A 9 -4.85 -14.40 2.72
CA ILE A 9 -5.01 -13.20 3.56
C ILE A 9 -6.26 -13.34 4.43
N GLY A 10 -7.34 -13.86 3.85
CA GLY A 10 -8.67 -13.89 4.45
C GLY A 10 -8.85 -14.90 5.57
N LEU A 11 -8.32 -16.10 5.38
CA LEU A 11 -8.53 -17.23 6.29
C LEU A 11 -7.44 -17.33 7.37
N ARG A 12 -6.55 -16.34 7.46
CA ARG A 12 -5.51 -16.29 8.50
C ARG A 12 -6.15 -16.23 9.89
N PHE A 13 -5.55 -16.93 10.86
CA PHE A 13 -5.97 -16.90 12.26
C PHE A 13 -4.80 -16.52 13.16
N GLU A 14 -4.92 -15.41 13.90
CA GLU A 14 -3.84 -14.93 14.78
C GLU A 14 -2.48 -14.77 14.08
N VAL A 15 -2.51 -14.44 12.79
CA VAL A 15 -1.33 -14.19 11.95
C VAL A 15 -1.26 -12.70 11.69
N GLY A 16 -0.13 -12.05 11.94
CA GLY A 16 0.13 -10.64 11.67
C GLY A 16 0.19 -9.78 12.93
N GLY A 17 1.11 -8.81 12.93
CA GLY A 17 1.42 -7.98 14.11
C GLY A 17 0.25 -7.20 14.70
N ASP A 18 -0.73 -6.79 13.89
CA ASP A 18 -1.89 -6.02 14.36
C ASP A 18 -3.13 -6.90 14.59
N TRP A 19 -3.01 -8.23 14.66
CA TRP A 19 -4.18 -9.11 14.86
C TRP A 19 -5.02 -8.71 16.08
N ILE A 20 -4.38 -8.52 17.24
CA ILE A 20 -5.05 -8.15 18.49
C ILE A 20 -5.71 -6.77 18.40
N PRO A 21 -5.01 -5.69 17.98
CA PRO A 21 -5.66 -4.40 17.73
C PRO A 21 -6.86 -4.47 16.79
N TYR A 22 -6.79 -5.28 15.73
CA TYR A 22 -7.91 -5.44 14.81
C TYR A 22 -9.09 -6.19 15.43
N LEU A 23 -8.84 -7.19 16.28
CA LEU A 23 -9.86 -7.90 17.02
C LEU A 23 -10.53 -7.00 18.07
N GLU A 24 -9.76 -6.17 18.78
CA GLU A 24 -10.30 -5.16 19.71
C GLU A 24 -11.18 -4.14 18.98
N ASN A 25 -10.71 -3.62 17.84
CA ASN A 25 -11.50 -2.73 17.00
C ASN A 25 -12.78 -3.41 16.50
N TYR A 26 -12.72 -4.69 16.11
CA TYR A 26 -13.90 -5.46 15.74
C TYR A 26 -14.89 -5.54 16.90
N ASN A 27 -14.40 -5.87 18.10
CA ASN A 27 -15.22 -6.02 19.30
C ASN A 27 -15.90 -4.72 19.74
N LEU A 28 -15.24 -3.58 19.52
CA LEU A 28 -15.81 -2.26 19.74
C LEU A 28 -16.82 -1.88 18.65
N VAL A 29 -16.45 -2.00 17.39
CA VAL A 29 -17.31 -1.57 16.27
C VAL A 29 -18.60 -2.38 16.18
N GLN A 30 -18.57 -3.67 16.51
CA GLN A 30 -19.76 -4.53 16.41
C GLN A 30 -20.91 -4.11 17.35
N ILE A 31 -20.61 -3.39 18.44
CA ILE A 31 -21.61 -2.91 19.41
C ILE A 31 -22.04 -1.45 19.21
N LEU A 32 -21.41 -0.72 18.27
CA LEU A 32 -21.71 0.68 17.98
C LEU A 32 -22.83 0.86 16.96
N ALA A 33 -23.55 1.98 17.04
CA ALA A 33 -24.43 2.39 15.95
C ALA A 33 -23.60 2.77 14.71
N PHE A 34 -24.16 2.60 13.50
CA PHE A 34 -23.44 2.89 12.25
C PHE A 34 -22.81 4.30 12.22
N ARG A 35 -23.55 5.31 12.68
CA ARG A 35 -23.09 6.71 12.73
C ARG A 35 -21.89 6.89 13.66
N GLU A 36 -21.91 6.21 14.81
CA GLU A 36 -20.82 6.27 15.79
C GLU A 36 -19.58 5.55 15.23
N ALA A 37 -19.75 4.36 14.66
CA ALA A 37 -18.69 3.57 14.07
C ALA A 37 -17.93 4.31 12.95
N ILE A 38 -18.62 5.04 12.07
CA ILE A 38 -17.98 5.80 10.98
C ILE A 38 -17.38 7.14 11.43
N SER A 39 -17.75 7.63 12.61
CA SER A 39 -17.14 8.84 13.21
C SER A 39 -15.83 8.52 13.94
N GLN A 40 -15.73 7.33 14.55
CA GLN A 40 -14.57 6.93 15.35
C GLN A 40 -13.51 6.16 14.54
N PHE A 41 -13.91 5.46 13.48
CA PHE A 41 -13.04 4.58 12.69
C PHE A 41 -13.15 4.86 11.18
N ASP A 42 -12.26 4.25 10.39
CA ASP A 42 -12.30 4.38 8.93
C ASP A 42 -13.61 3.83 8.35
N VAL A 43 -14.36 4.70 7.66
CA VAL A 43 -15.72 4.44 7.16
C VAL A 43 -15.87 3.10 6.44
N GLY A 44 -14.97 2.82 5.50
CA GLY A 44 -14.95 1.60 4.69
C GLY A 44 -14.66 0.35 5.52
N TYR A 45 -13.74 0.44 6.48
CA TYR A 45 -13.43 -0.69 7.37
C TYR A 45 -14.60 -0.95 8.33
N SER A 46 -15.16 0.10 8.95
CA SER A 46 -16.33 -0.01 9.83
C SER A 46 -17.52 -0.65 9.12
N ALA A 47 -17.77 -0.29 7.86
CA ALA A 47 -18.82 -0.90 7.06
C ALA A 47 -18.60 -2.42 6.90
N VAL A 48 -17.37 -2.86 6.60
CA VAL A 48 -17.03 -4.28 6.49
C VAL A 48 -17.22 -5.01 7.81
N VAL A 49 -16.76 -4.44 8.93
CA VAL A 49 -16.94 -5.02 10.26
C VAL A 49 -18.41 -5.17 10.61
N LEU A 50 -19.22 -4.13 10.38
CA LEU A 50 -20.66 -4.16 10.66
C LEU A 50 -21.43 -5.14 9.76
N ILE A 51 -20.94 -5.42 8.55
CA ILE A 51 -21.48 -6.49 7.72
C ILE A 51 -21.16 -7.84 8.35
N ALA A 52 -19.91 -8.06 8.76
CA ALA A 52 -19.49 -9.32 9.38
C ALA A 52 -20.20 -9.57 10.72
N ALA A 53 -20.39 -8.53 11.54
CA ALA A 53 -21.12 -8.61 12.80
C ALA A 53 -22.60 -8.97 12.59
N ARG A 54 -23.27 -8.40 11.59
CA ARG A 54 -24.67 -8.75 11.27
C ARG A 54 -24.86 -10.19 10.79
N LEU A 55 -23.79 -10.78 10.23
CA LEU A 55 -23.78 -12.16 9.77
C LEU A 55 -23.23 -13.13 10.82
N ASP A 56 -22.88 -12.64 12.01
CA ASP A 56 -22.20 -13.40 13.08
C ASP A 56 -20.96 -14.17 12.57
N ALA A 57 -20.24 -13.55 11.62
CA ALA A 57 -19.15 -14.21 10.90
C ALA A 57 -17.75 -13.87 11.47
N GLY A 58 -17.65 -12.96 12.44
CA GLY A 58 -16.37 -12.67 13.09
C GLY A 58 -15.28 -12.12 12.16
N MET A 59 -14.02 -12.24 12.62
CA MET A 59 -12.85 -11.67 11.94
C MET A 59 -12.49 -12.34 10.60
N TRP A 60 -12.83 -13.61 10.38
CA TRP A 60 -12.47 -14.30 9.14
C TRP A 60 -13.17 -13.69 7.92
N LEU A 61 -14.43 -13.23 8.07
CA LEU A 61 -15.16 -12.59 6.98
C LEU A 61 -14.60 -11.19 6.70
N VAL A 62 -14.25 -10.43 7.75
CA VAL A 62 -13.59 -9.12 7.62
C VAL A 62 -12.28 -9.26 6.85
N ASN A 63 -11.43 -10.19 7.27
CA ASN A 63 -10.15 -10.47 6.61
C ASN A 63 -10.36 -10.92 5.17
N THR A 64 -11.34 -11.78 4.90
CA THR A 64 -11.64 -12.27 3.53
C THR A 64 -12.07 -11.14 2.61
N ILE A 65 -13.00 -10.29 3.04
CA ILE A 65 -13.44 -9.13 2.23
C ILE A 65 -12.27 -8.18 1.98
N CYS A 66 -11.47 -7.86 3.00
CA CYS A 66 -10.30 -7.01 2.86
C CYS A 66 -9.24 -7.62 1.94
N GLY A 67 -8.93 -8.90 2.13
CA GLY A 67 -7.99 -9.66 1.30
C GLY A 67 -8.43 -9.74 -0.16
N LEU A 68 -9.73 -9.89 -0.42
CA LEU A 68 -10.29 -9.85 -1.77
C LEU A 68 -10.09 -8.48 -2.43
N ILE A 69 -10.50 -7.38 -1.75
CA ILE A 69 -10.36 -6.02 -2.31
C ILE A 69 -8.90 -5.73 -2.63
N MET A 70 -8.01 -6.00 -1.67
CA MET A 70 -6.57 -5.79 -1.84
C MET A 70 -6.04 -6.58 -3.04
N THR A 71 -6.35 -7.88 -3.09
CA THR A 71 -5.80 -8.79 -4.11
C THR A 71 -6.35 -8.48 -5.50
N LEU A 72 -7.62 -8.10 -5.63
CA LEU A 72 -8.20 -7.64 -6.90
C LEU A 72 -7.46 -6.43 -7.46
N GLY A 73 -7.08 -5.49 -6.59
CA GLY A 73 -6.27 -4.33 -6.97
C GLY A 73 -4.87 -4.70 -7.45
N ILE A 74 -4.20 -5.61 -6.72
CA ILE A 74 -2.89 -6.15 -7.10
C ILE A 74 -2.96 -6.85 -8.46
N ILE A 75 -3.94 -7.75 -8.66
CA ILE A 75 -4.12 -8.48 -9.93
C ILE A 75 -4.34 -7.50 -11.08
N ARG A 76 -5.22 -6.50 -10.89
CA ARG A 76 -5.50 -5.49 -11.91
C ARG A 76 -4.22 -4.76 -12.32
N PHE A 77 -3.40 -4.35 -11.36
CA PHE A 77 -2.13 -3.70 -11.65
C PHE A 77 -1.14 -4.63 -12.36
N CYS A 78 -1.01 -5.88 -11.88
CA CYS A 78 -0.13 -6.88 -12.50
C CYS A 78 -0.51 -7.15 -13.95
N ALA A 79 -1.80 -7.23 -14.27
CA ALA A 79 -2.30 -7.45 -15.62
C ALA A 79 -1.95 -6.33 -16.61
N ARG A 80 -1.52 -5.15 -16.12
CA ARG A 80 -1.06 -4.01 -16.95
C ARG A 80 0.46 -3.85 -16.97
N GLN A 81 1.20 -4.77 -16.35
CA GLN A 81 2.65 -4.82 -16.45
C GLN A 81 3.10 -5.77 -17.58
N PRO A 82 4.32 -5.61 -18.13
CA PRO A 82 4.81 -6.44 -19.23
C PRO A 82 5.00 -7.90 -18.83
N ASN A 83 5.24 -8.15 -17.54
CA ASN A 83 5.29 -9.49 -16.96
C ASN A 83 4.38 -9.55 -15.72
N PRO A 84 3.11 -9.96 -15.88
CA PRO A 84 2.15 -10.04 -14.77
C PRO A 84 2.61 -10.99 -13.65
N ALA A 85 3.22 -12.13 -14.00
CA ALA A 85 3.67 -13.11 -13.02
C ALA A 85 4.84 -12.58 -12.18
N LEU A 86 5.83 -11.96 -12.83
CA LEU A 86 6.96 -11.33 -12.12
C LEU A 86 6.50 -10.14 -11.26
N THR A 87 5.52 -9.38 -11.73
CA THR A 87 4.91 -8.30 -10.94
C THR A 87 4.23 -8.83 -9.69
N PHE A 88 3.47 -9.92 -9.84
CA PHE A 88 2.82 -10.57 -8.72
C PHE A 88 3.86 -11.13 -7.73
N LEU A 89 4.95 -11.73 -8.23
CA LEU A 89 6.07 -12.22 -7.42
C LEU A 89 6.71 -11.10 -6.59
N VAL A 90 6.96 -9.92 -7.18
CA VAL A 90 7.50 -8.75 -6.46
C VAL A 90 6.55 -8.28 -5.35
N ALA A 91 5.24 -8.44 -5.54
CA ALA A 91 4.26 -8.09 -4.51
C ALA A 91 4.26 -9.06 -3.32
N ILE A 92 4.71 -10.31 -3.49
CA ILE A 92 4.59 -11.35 -2.45
C ILE A 92 5.28 -10.96 -1.14
N PRO A 93 6.59 -10.63 -1.13
CA PRO A 93 7.35 -10.67 0.11
C PRO A 93 6.87 -9.68 1.14
N TYR A 94 6.52 -8.49 0.66
CA TYR A 94 6.26 -7.37 1.54
C TYR A 94 4.82 -6.89 1.44
N LEU A 95 4.30 -6.68 0.23
CA LEU A 95 2.93 -6.21 0.09
C LEU A 95 1.92 -7.29 0.51
N VAL A 96 2.04 -8.51 0.02
CA VAL A 96 1.06 -9.56 0.34
C VAL A 96 1.27 -10.11 1.75
N ILE A 97 2.48 -10.59 2.06
CA ILE A 97 2.74 -11.27 3.34
C ILE A 97 2.75 -10.26 4.48
N VAL A 98 3.64 -9.26 4.47
CA VAL A 98 3.77 -8.34 5.60
C VAL A 98 2.59 -7.38 5.68
N VAL A 99 2.28 -6.66 4.60
CA VAL A 99 1.25 -5.63 4.65
C VAL A 99 -0.16 -6.22 4.59
N GLY A 100 -0.42 -7.16 3.70
CA GLY A 100 -1.75 -7.75 3.53
C GLY A 100 -2.20 -8.55 4.75
N MET A 101 -1.29 -9.30 5.37
CA MET A 101 -1.59 -10.08 6.57
C MET A 101 -1.27 -9.34 7.88
N GLY A 102 -0.65 -8.16 7.84
CA GLY A 102 -0.31 -7.37 9.04
C GLY A 102 -1.14 -6.11 9.22
N TYR A 103 -1.34 -5.33 8.15
CA TYR A 103 -1.92 -3.99 8.20
C TYR A 103 -3.21 -3.92 7.36
N THR A 104 -4.22 -4.71 7.72
CA THR A 104 -5.42 -4.96 6.89
C THR A 104 -6.02 -3.71 6.23
N ARG A 105 -6.28 -2.64 6.99
CA ARG A 105 -6.80 -1.37 6.46
C ARG A 105 -5.89 -0.72 5.40
N GLN A 106 -4.59 -0.65 5.70
CA GLN A 106 -3.59 -0.10 4.79
C GLN A 106 -3.39 -0.97 3.55
N GLY A 107 -3.38 -2.30 3.72
CA GLY A 107 -3.30 -3.25 2.62
C GLY A 107 -4.44 -3.08 1.62
N VAL A 108 -5.69 -2.94 2.12
CA VAL A 108 -6.86 -2.63 1.28
C VAL A 108 -6.66 -1.32 0.54
N ALA A 109 -6.30 -0.25 1.25
CA ALA A 109 -6.09 1.06 0.65
C ALA A 109 -5.02 1.04 -0.46
N ILE A 110 -3.88 0.37 -0.23
CA ILE A 110 -2.81 0.20 -1.22
C ILE A 110 -3.30 -0.62 -2.43
N GLY A 111 -4.09 -1.68 -2.20
CA GLY A 111 -4.70 -2.46 -3.29
C GLY A 111 -5.63 -1.60 -4.16
N ILE A 112 -6.49 -0.78 -3.56
CA ILE A 112 -7.37 0.15 -4.29
C ILE A 112 -6.54 1.17 -5.08
N ILE A 113 -5.45 1.70 -4.51
CA ILE A 113 -4.54 2.61 -5.21
C ILE A 113 -3.86 1.92 -6.41
N LEU A 114 -3.39 0.68 -6.24
CA LEU A 114 -2.84 -0.12 -7.34
C LEU A 114 -3.86 -0.30 -8.46
N ALA A 115 -5.14 -0.52 -8.13
CA ALA A 115 -6.21 -0.59 -9.11
C ALA A 115 -6.34 0.72 -9.92
N GLY A 116 -6.20 1.88 -9.25
CA GLY A 116 -6.19 3.20 -9.88
C GLY A 116 -4.95 3.48 -10.74
N PHE A 117 -3.78 3.01 -10.31
CA PHE A 117 -2.53 3.16 -11.07
C PHE A 117 -2.43 2.26 -12.30
N ALA A 118 -3.18 1.16 -12.35
CA ALA A 118 -3.09 0.17 -13.42
C ALA A 118 -3.22 0.78 -14.84
N ASP A 119 -4.09 1.78 -14.99
CA ASP A 119 -4.42 2.42 -16.29
C ASP A 119 -4.32 3.95 -16.22
N VAL A 120 -3.43 4.46 -15.38
CA VAL A 120 -3.35 5.90 -15.15
C VAL A 120 -2.77 6.62 -16.38
N GLU A 121 -3.56 7.55 -16.89
CA GLU A 121 -3.22 8.49 -17.96
C GLU A 121 -3.75 9.88 -17.59
N GLU A 122 -3.26 10.91 -18.28
CA GLU A 122 -3.68 12.30 -18.04
C GLU A 122 -5.20 12.50 -18.14
N LYS A 123 -5.85 11.86 -19.13
CA LYS A 123 -7.31 11.92 -19.34
C LYS A 123 -8.13 11.14 -18.31
N SER A 124 -7.52 10.22 -17.56
CA SER A 124 -8.22 9.36 -16.59
C SER A 124 -8.07 9.85 -15.15
N ILE A 125 -7.69 11.13 -14.94
CA ILE A 125 -7.37 11.65 -13.61
C ILE A 125 -8.55 11.55 -12.64
N VAL A 126 -9.78 11.80 -13.12
CA VAL A 126 -11.00 11.67 -12.31
C VAL A 126 -11.15 10.24 -11.78
N ARG A 127 -10.83 9.22 -12.60
CA ARG A 127 -10.85 7.83 -12.17
C ARG A 127 -9.80 7.59 -11.07
N LEU A 128 -8.59 8.13 -11.22
CA LEU A 128 -7.55 8.01 -10.20
C LEU A 128 -7.99 8.65 -8.87
N VAL A 129 -8.56 9.84 -8.93
CA VAL A 129 -9.10 10.58 -7.78
C VAL A 129 -10.16 9.73 -7.06
N ILE A 130 -11.11 9.13 -7.80
CA ILE A 130 -12.12 8.21 -7.24
C ILE A 130 -11.47 7.01 -6.53
N TYR A 131 -10.44 6.41 -7.10
CA TYR A 131 -9.72 5.31 -6.45
C TYR A 131 -9.03 5.75 -5.16
N ILE A 132 -8.34 6.90 -5.16
CA ILE A 132 -7.68 7.42 -3.97
C ILE A 132 -8.70 7.74 -2.87
N PHE A 133 -9.88 8.24 -3.23
CA PHE A 133 -10.98 8.42 -2.30
C PHE A 133 -11.49 7.12 -1.71
N ALA A 134 -11.78 6.14 -2.57
CA ALA A 134 -12.21 4.83 -2.11
C ALA A 134 -11.16 4.19 -1.19
N ALA A 135 -9.87 4.40 -1.45
CA ALA A 135 -8.78 3.96 -0.59
C ALA A 135 -8.77 4.71 0.76
N ALA A 136 -9.02 6.02 0.75
CA ALA A 136 -9.10 6.85 1.96
C ALA A 136 -10.26 6.48 2.88
N LEU A 137 -11.32 5.85 2.36
CA LEU A 137 -12.39 5.27 3.18
C LEU A 137 -11.88 4.12 4.06
N PHE A 138 -10.85 3.39 3.64
CA PHE A 138 -10.25 2.30 4.42
C PHE A 138 -9.07 2.75 5.26
N HIS A 139 -8.34 3.78 4.81
CA HIS A 139 -7.22 4.33 5.57
C HIS A 139 -6.91 5.77 5.15
N LYS A 140 -7.11 6.74 6.05
CA LYS A 140 -6.99 8.19 5.76
C LYS A 140 -5.67 8.62 5.10
N THR A 141 -4.54 8.00 5.45
CA THR A 141 -3.22 8.37 4.86
C THR A 141 -3.13 8.10 3.35
N ALA A 142 -4.04 7.30 2.78
CA ALA A 142 -4.15 7.12 1.33
C ALA A 142 -4.33 8.45 0.58
N LEU A 143 -4.94 9.46 1.24
CA LEU A 143 -5.14 10.78 0.67
C LEU A 143 -3.83 11.50 0.33
N LEU A 144 -2.72 11.16 0.99
CA LEU A 144 -1.39 11.69 0.68
C LEU A 144 -0.92 11.32 -0.74
N MET A 145 -1.46 10.24 -1.32
CA MET A 145 -1.15 9.85 -2.69
C MET A 145 -1.78 10.78 -3.73
N LEU A 146 -2.79 11.57 -3.37
CA LEU A 146 -3.46 12.48 -4.29
C LEU A 146 -2.50 13.55 -4.86
N PRO A 147 -1.84 14.41 -4.05
CA PRO A 147 -0.91 15.40 -4.58
C PRO A 147 0.30 14.76 -5.28
N ILE A 148 0.78 13.62 -4.78
CA ILE A 148 1.93 12.90 -5.34
C ILE A 148 1.59 12.39 -6.75
N ALA A 149 0.45 11.73 -6.91
CA ALA A 149 0.06 11.12 -8.18
C ALA A 149 -0.43 12.15 -9.20
N MET A 150 -0.96 13.30 -8.75
CA MET A 150 -1.40 14.41 -9.61
C MET A 150 -0.29 15.40 -9.96
N ALA A 151 0.88 15.34 -9.30
CA ALA A 151 1.99 16.25 -9.52
C ALA A 151 2.38 16.50 -11.00
N PRO A 152 2.32 15.52 -11.93
CA PRO A 152 2.57 15.77 -13.36
C PRO A 152 1.65 16.83 -13.97
N ILE A 153 0.39 16.89 -13.54
CA ILE A 153 -0.62 17.85 -14.00
C ILE A 153 -0.44 19.19 -13.30
N LEU A 154 -0.24 19.16 -11.97
CA LEU A 154 -0.07 20.36 -11.14
C LEU A 154 1.19 21.17 -11.53
N ARG A 155 2.16 20.56 -12.21
CA ARG A 155 3.34 21.27 -12.72
C ARG A 155 3.11 22.00 -14.04
N ARG A 156 2.07 21.64 -14.80
CA ARG A 156 1.84 22.13 -16.17
C ARG A 156 0.76 23.21 -16.25
N ASN A 157 -0.17 23.26 -15.30
CA ASN A 157 -1.32 24.17 -15.36
C ASN A 157 -1.70 24.71 -13.98
N LEU A 158 -1.46 26.00 -13.75
CA LEU A 158 -1.73 26.69 -12.49
C LEU A 158 -3.18 26.55 -12.01
N VAL A 159 -4.16 26.57 -12.93
CA VAL A 159 -5.59 26.43 -12.57
C VAL A 159 -5.86 25.03 -12.03
N GLN A 160 -5.30 24.00 -12.67
CA GLN A 160 -5.40 22.63 -12.18
C GLN A 160 -4.62 22.43 -10.87
N SER A 161 -3.51 23.17 -10.68
CA SER A 161 -2.77 23.21 -9.41
C SER A 161 -3.61 23.77 -8.28
N VAL A 162 -4.28 24.91 -8.51
CA VAL A 162 -5.14 25.57 -7.53
C VAL A 162 -6.37 24.70 -7.22
N LEU A 163 -7.06 24.18 -8.25
CA LEU A 163 -8.21 23.29 -8.05
C LEU A 163 -7.81 21.99 -7.33
N GLY A 164 -6.71 21.36 -7.76
CA GLY A 164 -6.18 20.16 -7.09
C GLY A 164 -5.79 20.42 -5.64
N GLY A 165 -5.18 21.59 -5.36
CA GLY A 165 -4.86 22.03 -4.01
C GLY A 165 -6.09 22.27 -3.14
N LEU A 166 -7.10 22.99 -3.66
CA LEU A 166 -8.38 23.22 -2.96
C LEU A 166 -9.10 21.91 -2.67
N ILE A 167 -9.14 21.00 -3.65
CA ILE A 167 -9.67 19.64 -3.47
C ILE A 167 -8.89 18.94 -2.35
N PHE A 168 -7.56 18.87 -2.44
CA PHE A 168 -6.75 18.24 -1.40
C PHE A 168 -7.01 18.82 0.00
N VAL A 169 -7.02 20.15 0.16
CA VAL A 169 -7.28 20.82 1.45
C VAL A 169 -8.68 20.51 1.96
N THR A 170 -9.70 20.59 1.09
CA THR A 170 -11.09 20.29 1.48
C THR A 170 -11.21 18.87 1.99
N LEU A 171 -10.59 17.91 1.30
CA LEU A 171 -10.65 16.50 1.67
C LEU A 171 -9.80 16.20 2.89
N PHE A 172 -8.65 16.85 3.00
CA PHE A 172 -7.80 16.74 4.17
C PHE A 172 -8.58 17.23 5.40
N TYR A 173 -9.27 18.36 5.28
CA TYR A 173 -10.13 18.86 6.33
C TYR A 173 -11.28 17.88 6.64
N VAL A 174 -12.09 17.49 5.65
CA VAL A 174 -13.26 16.61 5.87
C VAL A 174 -12.89 15.23 6.42
N LEU A 175 -11.75 14.65 6.01
CA LEU A 175 -11.37 13.30 6.40
C LEU A 175 -10.45 13.27 7.64
N LEU A 176 -9.66 14.32 7.89
CA LEU A 176 -8.68 14.36 8.99
C LEU A 176 -9.01 15.36 10.12
N SER A 177 -9.97 16.30 9.98
CA SER A 177 -10.24 17.32 11.02
C SER A 177 -10.52 16.71 12.39
N ASP A 178 -11.30 15.62 12.42
CA ASP A 178 -11.76 15.02 13.68
C ASP A 178 -10.73 14.06 14.29
N SER A 179 -9.67 13.71 13.55
CA SER A 179 -8.59 12.83 14.02
C SER A 179 -7.25 13.54 14.15
N ALA A 180 -7.09 14.76 13.65
CA ALA A 180 -5.83 15.50 13.69
C ALA A 180 -5.31 15.65 15.12
N ASP A 181 -6.18 15.90 16.10
CA ASP A 181 -5.79 16.06 17.50
C ASP A 181 -5.27 14.75 18.12
N GLN A 182 -5.86 13.60 17.77
CA GLN A 182 -5.39 12.27 18.19
C GLN A 182 -4.13 11.80 17.44
N LEU A 183 -3.99 12.19 16.17
CA LEU A 183 -2.78 11.95 15.38
C LEU A 183 -1.61 12.78 15.93
N ILE A 184 -1.83 14.04 16.30
CA ILE A 184 -0.76 14.91 16.82
C ILE A 184 -0.32 14.46 18.22
N THR A 185 -1.26 14.23 19.15
CA THR A 185 -0.92 13.74 20.51
C THR A 185 -0.37 12.30 20.51
N GLY A 186 -0.82 11.45 19.58
CA GLY A 186 -0.31 10.08 19.46
C GLY A 186 1.04 9.96 18.73
N TYR A 187 1.33 10.80 17.73
CA TYR A 187 2.52 10.63 16.87
C TYR A 187 3.65 11.63 17.10
N VAL A 188 3.39 12.77 17.73
CA VAL A 188 4.43 13.80 18.03
C VAL A 188 4.85 13.73 19.49
N ASP A 189 3.95 13.39 20.41
CA ASP A 189 4.21 13.41 21.85
C ASP A 189 4.48 12.02 22.47
N SER A 190 4.30 10.93 21.72
CA SER A 190 4.66 9.59 22.20
C SER A 190 5.99 9.14 21.59
N ASP A 191 6.93 8.67 22.43
CA ASP A 191 8.23 8.09 22.05
C ASP A 191 8.10 6.75 21.27
N TYR A 192 7.02 6.56 20.51
CA TYR A 192 6.75 5.36 19.72
C TYR A 192 7.60 5.36 18.44
N GLU A 193 8.86 4.93 18.58
CA GLU A 193 9.71 4.62 17.45
C GLU A 193 9.28 3.31 16.78
N SER A 194 9.05 3.36 15.47
CA SER A 194 8.71 2.18 14.69
C SER A 194 9.98 1.36 14.42
N SER A 195 10.23 0.36 15.27
CA SER A 195 11.38 -0.54 15.11
C SER A 195 11.33 -1.22 13.73
N GLY A 196 12.32 -0.94 12.89
CA GLY A 196 12.37 -1.39 11.50
C GLY A 196 11.87 -0.42 10.43
N ALA A 197 11.44 0.80 10.78
CA ALA A 197 11.02 1.82 9.80
C ALA A 197 12.11 2.11 8.77
N VAL A 198 13.37 2.21 9.20
CA VAL A 198 14.52 2.43 8.29
C VAL A 198 14.61 1.35 7.23
N VAL A 199 14.48 0.07 7.60
CA VAL A 199 14.54 -1.06 6.66
C VAL A 199 13.38 -1.00 5.69
N ARG A 200 12.15 -0.77 6.19
CA ARG A 200 10.95 -0.68 5.35
C ARG A 200 11.02 0.47 4.34
N VAL A 201 11.51 1.63 4.76
CA VAL A 201 11.75 2.78 3.88
C VAL A 201 12.86 2.47 2.86
N ALA A 202 13.96 1.88 3.30
CA ALA A 202 15.09 1.52 2.45
C ALA A 202 14.73 0.52 1.35
N MET A 203 13.71 -0.33 1.53
CA MET A 203 13.23 -1.25 0.49
C MET A 203 12.76 -0.52 -0.79
N ASN A 204 12.29 0.73 -0.67
CA ASN A 204 11.91 1.53 -1.84
C ASN A 204 13.12 2.21 -2.50
N PHE A 205 14.30 2.22 -1.88
CA PHE A 205 15.48 2.92 -2.38
C PHE A 205 15.94 2.37 -3.74
N VAL A 206 16.17 1.06 -3.83
CA VAL A 206 16.63 0.42 -5.08
C VAL A 206 15.65 0.65 -6.23
N PRO A 207 14.33 0.36 -6.10
CA PRO A 207 13.34 0.69 -7.11
C PRO A 207 13.31 2.18 -7.48
N ALA A 208 13.46 3.08 -6.51
CA ALA A 208 13.44 4.52 -6.77
C ALA A 208 14.64 4.99 -7.59
N VAL A 209 15.85 4.54 -7.23
CA VAL A 209 17.06 4.82 -8.02
C VAL A 209 16.91 4.28 -9.44
N LEU A 210 16.44 3.03 -9.60
CA LEU A 210 16.21 2.44 -10.92
C LEU A 210 15.15 3.20 -11.72
N ALA A 211 14.06 3.66 -11.07
CA ALA A 211 13.01 4.45 -11.69
C ALA A 211 13.55 5.74 -12.32
N LEU A 212 14.46 6.43 -11.62
CA LEU A 212 15.04 7.69 -12.07
C LEU A 212 16.13 7.48 -13.14
N LEU A 213 17.06 6.55 -12.91
CA LEU A 213 18.16 6.27 -13.84
C LEU A 213 17.67 5.67 -15.17
N LEU A 214 16.66 4.79 -15.10
CA LEU A 214 16.13 4.06 -16.26
C LEU A 214 14.80 4.64 -16.76
N ARG A 215 14.40 5.84 -16.30
CA ARG A 215 13.10 6.48 -16.59
C ARG A 215 12.63 6.34 -18.04
N LYS A 216 13.50 6.61 -19.00
CA LYS A 216 13.18 6.57 -20.44
C LYS A 216 13.12 5.15 -21.03
N ARG A 217 13.72 4.16 -20.35
CA ARG A 217 13.83 2.77 -20.82
C ARG A 217 12.79 1.83 -20.21
N LEU A 218 12.06 2.27 -19.18
CA LEU A 218 11.03 1.45 -18.51
C LEU A 218 9.74 1.30 -19.34
N GLY A 219 9.61 1.99 -20.47
CA GLY A 219 8.46 1.84 -21.38
C GLY A 219 7.14 2.38 -20.82
N PHE A 220 7.21 3.32 -19.87
CA PHE A 220 6.06 4.07 -19.39
C PHE A 220 5.64 5.16 -20.39
N ASN A 221 4.35 5.50 -20.43
CA ASN A 221 3.89 6.70 -21.14
C ASN A 221 4.36 7.99 -20.43
N THR A 222 4.24 9.16 -21.08
CA THR A 222 4.75 10.42 -20.52
C THR A 222 4.19 10.75 -19.14
N TYR A 223 2.89 10.55 -18.92
CA TYR A 223 2.24 10.80 -17.63
C TYR A 223 2.79 9.87 -16.54
N GLN A 224 2.86 8.57 -16.82
CA GLN A 224 3.37 7.55 -15.92
C GLN A 224 4.85 7.80 -15.58
N GLN A 225 5.66 8.19 -16.57
CA GLN A 225 7.07 8.54 -16.33
C GLN A 225 7.19 9.67 -15.30
N ASP A 226 6.38 10.72 -15.44
CA ASP A 226 6.40 11.86 -14.51
C ASP A 226 5.89 11.43 -13.13
N MET A 227 4.77 10.71 -13.07
CA MET A 227 4.17 10.21 -11.82
C MET A 227 5.13 9.31 -11.04
N TRP A 228 5.71 8.29 -11.68
CA TRP A 228 6.64 7.37 -11.04
C TRP A 228 7.95 8.06 -10.65
N SER A 229 8.39 9.10 -11.38
CA SER A 229 9.55 9.90 -10.98
C SER A 229 9.27 10.69 -9.70
N VAL A 230 8.06 11.26 -9.55
CA VAL A 230 7.67 11.95 -8.32
C VAL A 230 7.59 10.96 -7.15
N ILE A 231 6.95 9.81 -7.34
CA ILE A 231 6.89 8.75 -6.32
C ILE A 231 8.31 8.29 -5.93
N ALA A 232 9.21 8.12 -6.89
CA ALA A 232 10.61 7.76 -6.63
C ALA A 232 11.36 8.85 -5.85
N LEU A 233 11.19 10.12 -6.19
CA LEU A 233 11.79 11.23 -5.44
C LEU A 233 11.26 11.29 -4.00
N VAL A 234 9.96 11.10 -3.80
CA VAL A 234 9.37 11.02 -2.45
C VAL A 234 9.95 9.83 -1.68
N ALA A 235 10.08 8.66 -2.30
CA ALA A 235 10.69 7.49 -1.69
C ALA A 235 12.16 7.73 -1.27
N LEU A 236 12.95 8.38 -2.12
CA LEU A 236 14.32 8.75 -1.77
C LEU A 236 14.37 9.78 -0.63
N ALA A 237 13.45 10.75 -0.62
CA ALA A 237 13.36 11.75 0.44
C ALA A 237 12.94 11.15 1.79
N THR A 238 12.13 10.08 1.80
CA THR A 238 11.73 9.43 3.06
C THR A 238 12.90 8.78 3.81
N LEU A 239 13.98 8.39 3.13
CA LEU A 239 15.13 7.74 3.77
C LEU A 239 15.93 8.63 4.72
N PRO A 240 16.41 9.83 4.34
CA PRO A 240 17.01 10.74 5.31
C PRO A 240 15.99 11.21 6.34
N LEU A 241 14.71 11.40 5.96
CA LEU A 241 13.67 11.81 6.92
C LEU A 241 13.50 10.77 8.03
N VAL A 242 13.46 9.47 7.74
CA VAL A 242 13.26 8.45 8.79
C VAL A 242 14.47 8.32 9.73
N ILE A 243 15.65 8.77 9.30
CA ILE A 243 16.88 8.74 10.12
C ILE A 243 16.97 9.96 11.03
N PHE A 244 16.53 11.14 10.55
CA PHE A 244 16.75 12.41 11.25
C PHE A 244 15.49 13.03 11.87
N ALA A 245 14.30 12.55 11.53
CA ALA A 245 13.05 13.11 12.05
C ALA A 245 12.51 12.31 13.24
N ASN A 246 11.90 13.03 14.19
CA ASN A 246 11.31 12.43 15.40
C ASN A 246 9.97 11.70 15.15
N PHE A 247 9.37 11.83 13.97
CA PHE A 247 8.06 11.24 13.63
C PHE A 247 8.19 9.99 12.72
N THR A 248 9.08 9.07 13.09
CA THR A 248 9.45 7.89 12.27
C THR A 248 8.25 7.01 11.89
N THR A 249 7.25 6.89 12.75
CA THR A 249 6.03 6.12 12.48
C THR A 249 5.20 6.70 11.33
N ALA A 250 5.05 8.02 11.24
CA ALA A 250 4.31 8.65 10.14
C ALA A 250 5.04 8.45 8.80
N ILE A 251 6.38 8.52 8.80
CA ILE A 251 7.21 8.26 7.62
C ILE A 251 7.11 6.80 7.19
N ASP A 252 7.14 5.87 8.15
CA ASP A 252 6.95 4.44 7.89
C ASP A 252 5.59 4.16 7.23
N ARG A 253 4.50 4.73 7.75
CA ARG A 253 3.17 4.58 7.13
C ARG A 253 3.13 5.18 5.73
N LEU A 254 3.74 6.35 5.48
CA LEU A 254 3.83 6.92 4.13
C LEU A 254 4.61 5.99 3.20
N ALA A 255 5.72 5.42 3.66
CA ALA A 255 6.57 4.54 2.84
C ALA A 255 5.85 3.28 2.36
N LEU A 256 4.87 2.77 3.11
CA LEU A 256 4.02 1.66 2.67
C LEU A 256 3.19 2.03 1.42
N PHE A 257 2.71 3.26 1.33
CA PHE A 257 2.00 3.75 0.13
C PHE A 257 2.90 3.97 -1.08
N LEU A 258 4.23 3.91 -0.90
CA LEU A 258 5.22 3.99 -1.98
C LEU A 258 5.63 2.61 -2.54
N ILE A 259 5.23 1.49 -1.89
CA ILE A 259 5.46 0.12 -2.38
C ILE A 259 5.02 -0.10 -3.84
N PRO A 260 3.92 0.51 -4.37
CA PRO A 260 3.58 0.40 -5.79
C PRO A 260 4.74 0.70 -6.75
N LEU A 261 5.73 1.50 -6.34
CA LEU A 261 6.95 1.74 -7.09
C LEU A 261 7.75 0.46 -7.37
N GLN A 262 7.86 -0.44 -6.39
CA GLN A 262 8.53 -1.75 -6.54
C GLN A 262 7.84 -2.57 -7.65
N LEU A 263 6.52 -2.66 -7.59
CA LEU A 263 5.71 -3.41 -8.56
C LEU A 263 5.73 -2.77 -9.96
N ALA A 264 5.86 -1.45 -10.03
CA ALA A 264 5.94 -0.75 -11.31
C ALA A 264 7.29 -0.93 -12.00
N VAL A 265 8.38 -0.89 -11.23
CA VAL A 265 9.74 -0.76 -11.77
C VAL A 265 10.43 -2.11 -11.94
N LEU A 266 10.48 -2.93 -10.89
CA LEU A 266 11.28 -4.16 -10.87
C LEU A 266 10.90 -5.15 -11.98
N PRO A 267 9.60 -5.41 -12.27
CA PRO A 267 9.21 -6.34 -13.34
C PRO A 267 9.55 -5.87 -14.75
N ARG A 268 9.91 -4.58 -14.91
CA ARG A 268 10.28 -3.97 -16.20
C ARG A 268 11.78 -4.01 -16.46
N ILE A 269 12.60 -4.21 -15.43
CA ILE A 269 14.06 -4.29 -15.55
C ILE A 269 14.52 -5.32 -16.60
N PRO A 270 13.92 -6.52 -16.71
CA PRO A 270 14.31 -7.49 -17.74
C PRO A 270 14.16 -7.02 -19.19
N TYR A 271 13.40 -5.94 -19.42
CA TYR A 271 13.09 -5.40 -20.74
C TYR A 271 13.93 -4.16 -21.11
N VAL A 272 14.72 -3.62 -20.18
CA VAL A 272 15.45 -2.33 -20.34
C VAL A 272 16.61 -2.39 -21.35
N PHE A 273 17.25 -3.55 -21.51
CA PHE A 273 18.47 -3.73 -22.30
C PHE A 273 18.28 -4.60 -23.56
N GLY A 274 17.04 -4.97 -23.89
CA GLY A 274 16.74 -5.83 -25.03
C GLY A 274 16.67 -5.04 -26.35
N ASN A 275 17.63 -5.27 -27.26
CA ASN A 275 17.63 -4.63 -28.59
C ASN A 275 16.62 -5.25 -29.59
N LYS A 276 15.97 -6.38 -29.25
CA LYS A 276 14.95 -7.06 -30.08
C LYS A 276 14.00 -7.85 -29.19
N SER A 277 12.94 -7.20 -28.67
CA SER A 277 11.75 -7.76 -27.99
C SER A 277 11.91 -8.87 -26.92
N GLY A 278 13.12 -9.28 -26.57
CA GLY A 278 13.41 -10.41 -25.70
C GLY A 278 13.65 -9.96 -24.26
N THR A 279 13.04 -10.68 -23.33
CA THR A 279 13.32 -10.58 -21.89
C THR A 279 14.72 -11.09 -21.57
N SER A 280 15.48 -10.35 -20.76
CA SER A 280 16.73 -10.88 -20.18
C SER A 280 16.41 -11.88 -19.07
N THR A 281 16.73 -13.15 -19.29
CA THR A 281 16.60 -14.22 -18.28
C THR A 281 17.43 -13.91 -17.04
N GLN A 282 18.66 -13.40 -17.21
CA GLN A 282 19.54 -13.04 -16.09
C GLN A 282 18.92 -11.95 -15.21
N LEU A 283 18.35 -10.91 -15.81
CA LEU A 283 17.69 -9.84 -15.06
C LEU A 283 16.36 -10.31 -14.44
N THR A 284 15.66 -11.23 -15.08
CA THR A 284 14.46 -11.87 -14.49
C THR A 284 14.85 -12.65 -13.23
N LEU A 285 15.91 -13.46 -13.30
CA LEU A 285 16.46 -14.17 -12.14
C LEU A 285 16.96 -13.22 -11.07
N ALA A 286 17.55 -12.08 -11.44
CA ALA A 286 17.98 -11.05 -10.49
C ALA A 286 16.79 -10.44 -9.73
N VAL A 287 15.66 -10.16 -10.40
CA VAL A 287 14.44 -9.66 -9.74
C VAL A 287 13.82 -10.73 -8.82
N CYS A 288 13.80 -11.99 -9.26
CA CYS A 288 13.37 -13.11 -8.41
C CYS A 288 14.27 -13.26 -7.17
N GLY A 289 15.60 -13.22 -7.37
CA GLY A 289 16.59 -13.29 -6.31
C GLY A 289 16.49 -12.12 -5.33
N TYR A 290 16.28 -10.90 -5.83
CA TYR A 290 16.02 -9.73 -4.99
C TYR A 290 14.76 -9.92 -4.14
N SER A 291 13.66 -10.38 -4.73
CA SER A 291 12.41 -10.62 -4.01
C SER A 291 12.56 -11.74 -2.96
N ALA A 292 13.30 -12.80 -3.29
CA ALA A 292 13.62 -13.88 -2.35
C ALA A 292 14.52 -13.40 -1.21
N ALA A 293 15.50 -12.53 -1.49
CA ALA A 293 16.35 -11.93 -0.47
C ALA A 293 15.55 -11.03 0.48
N VAL A 294 14.62 -10.22 -0.04
CA VAL A 294 13.69 -9.44 0.79
C VAL A 294 12.87 -10.35 1.70
N GLN A 295 12.30 -11.43 1.17
CA GLN A 295 11.53 -12.40 1.95
C GLN A 295 12.39 -13.06 3.05
N MET A 296 13.59 -13.51 2.69
CA MET A 296 14.53 -14.16 3.60
C MET A 296 14.96 -13.21 4.71
N VAL A 297 15.32 -11.97 4.38
CA VAL A 297 15.77 -10.98 5.35
C VAL A 297 14.65 -10.70 6.35
N TRP A 298 13.42 -10.52 5.87
CA TRP A 298 12.28 -10.31 6.76
C TRP A 298 12.00 -11.54 7.63
N LEU A 299 11.97 -12.76 7.07
CA LEU A 299 11.71 -13.98 7.83
C LEU A 299 12.73 -14.26 8.93
N VAL A 300 14.02 -13.97 8.66
CA VAL A 300 15.12 -14.35 9.56
C VAL A 300 15.47 -13.25 10.55
N PHE A 301 15.41 -11.98 10.13
CA PHE A 301 15.93 -10.86 10.94
C PHE A 301 14.86 -9.90 11.47
N ALA A 302 13.60 -9.99 11.04
CA ALA A 302 12.58 -9.07 11.56
C ALA A 302 12.14 -9.46 12.97
N THR A 303 12.19 -8.50 13.90
CA THR A 303 11.80 -8.63 15.32
C THR A 303 10.40 -9.23 15.52
N HIS A 304 9.50 -8.98 14.57
CA HIS A 304 8.09 -9.34 14.65
C HIS A 304 7.68 -10.47 13.69
N ALA A 305 8.64 -11.15 13.04
CA ALA A 305 8.34 -12.25 12.12
C ALA A 305 7.55 -13.40 12.79
N GLN A 306 7.74 -13.59 14.10
CA GLN A 306 7.01 -14.58 14.92
C GLN A 306 5.48 -14.41 14.89
N TYR A 307 4.95 -13.23 14.57
CA TYR A 307 3.50 -13.06 14.44
C TYR A 307 2.96 -13.63 13.13
N TRP A 308 3.81 -13.96 12.16
CA TRP A 308 3.38 -14.56 10.88
C TRP A 308 3.65 -16.07 10.79
N VAL A 309 4.49 -16.61 11.68
CA VAL A 309 4.97 -17.99 11.64
C VAL A 309 4.84 -18.62 13.04
N PRO A 310 4.23 -19.81 13.19
CA PRO A 310 3.59 -20.61 12.13
C PRO A 310 2.32 -19.92 11.58
N TYR A 311 2.08 -20.10 10.28
CA TYR A 311 0.88 -19.59 9.64
C TYR A 311 -0.31 -20.50 9.98
N ARG A 312 -1.35 -19.95 10.60
CA ARG A 312 -2.54 -20.68 11.06
C ARG A 312 -3.78 -20.28 10.26
N ILE A 313 -4.66 -21.26 10.00
CA ILE A 313 -5.91 -21.07 9.25
C ILE A 313 -7.11 -21.20 10.18
N TYR A 314 -8.05 -20.28 10.07
CA TYR A 314 -9.23 -20.16 10.95
C TYR A 314 -10.02 -21.45 11.10
N PHE A 315 -10.19 -22.22 10.02
CA PHE A 315 -10.98 -23.45 10.01
C PHE A 315 -10.18 -24.74 10.28
N LEU A 316 -8.85 -24.65 10.38
CA LEU A 316 -8.00 -25.82 10.59
C LEU A 316 -7.51 -25.97 12.03
N GLY A 317 -7.77 -24.98 12.90
CA GLY A 317 -7.70 -25.16 14.35
C GLY A 317 -6.34 -25.52 14.95
N GLU A 318 -5.27 -25.47 14.16
CA GLU A 318 -3.87 -25.70 14.58
C GLU A 318 -2.94 -24.63 13.96
#